data_AF-A0A519F3Z0-F1
#
_entry.id   AF-A0A519F3Z0-F1
#
_cell.length_a   1.000
_cell.length_b   1.000
_cell.length_c   1.000
_cell.angle_alpha   90.00
_cell.angle_beta   90.00
_cell.angle_gamma   90.00
#
_symmetry.space_group_name_H-M   'P 1'
#
loop_
_entity.id
_entity.type
_entity.pdbx_description
1 polymer ?
#
loop_
_entity_poly.entity_id
_entity_poly.type
_entity_poly.pdbx_seq_one_letter_code
_entity_poly.pdbx_strand_id
1 'polypeptide(L)'
;MQEFLIPSMSCGGCASRIIQTLHNLDAGARVEVDLPNKTVRVESSQESAAVDAALKGAGYPPVKVQSIVKPASAGAGTRRSGCCCG
;
A
#
# COMPACT_ATOMS: atom_id res chain seq x y z
N MET A 1 -1.17 11.45 -6.29
CA MET A 1 -1.06 10.22 -7.09
C MET A 1 0.22 9.46 -6.77
N GLN A 2 0.11 8.16 -6.53
CA GLN A 2 1.20 7.22 -6.25
C GLN A 2 1.18 6.16 -7.35
N GLU A 3 2.31 5.81 -7.97
CA GLU A 3 2.36 4.75 -8.98
C GLU A 3 3.08 3.49 -8.47
N PHE A 4 2.46 2.34 -8.75
CA PHE A 4 2.92 1.01 -8.36
C PHE A 4 2.91 0.08 -9.58
N LEU A 5 4.05 -0.52 -9.91
CA LEU A 5 4.13 -1.54 -10.96
C LEU A 5 3.86 -2.92 -10.34
N ILE A 6 2.86 -3.65 -10.84
CA ILE A 6 2.52 -5.00 -10.37
C ILE A 6 2.74 -6.01 -11.51
N PRO A 7 3.95 -6.59 -11.64
CA PRO A 7 4.26 -7.51 -12.73
C PRO A 7 3.47 -8.83 -12.66
N SER A 8 2.91 -9.13 -11.48
CA SER A 8 2.02 -10.28 -11.22
C SER A 8 0.60 -10.10 -11.83
N MET A 9 0.27 -8.92 -12.36
CA MET A 9 -1.03 -8.69 -12.99
C MET A 9 -1.05 -9.22 -14.44
N SER A 10 -1.52 -10.46 -14.61
CA SER A 10 -1.63 -11.12 -15.93
C SER A 10 -3.02 -11.06 -16.58
N CYS A 11 -4.05 -10.56 -15.91
CA CYS A 11 -5.41 -10.53 -16.43
C CYS A 11 -6.26 -9.44 -15.76
N GLY A 12 -7.29 -8.94 -16.46
CA GLY A 12 -8.24 -7.94 -15.93
C GLY A 12 -8.98 -8.38 -14.65
N GLY A 13 -9.13 -9.68 -14.40
CA GLY A 13 -9.64 -10.18 -13.11
C GLY A 13 -8.72 -9.85 -11.93
N CYS A 14 -7.40 -9.88 -12.12
CA CYS A 14 -6.44 -9.46 -11.09
C CYS A 14 -6.51 -7.94 -10.85
N ALA A 15 -6.72 -7.15 -11.91
CA ALA A 15 -6.93 -5.70 -11.79
C ALA A 15 -8.11 -5.38 -10.86
N SER A 16 -9.28 -5.99 -11.10
CA SER A 16 -10.46 -5.80 -10.27
C SER A 16 -10.24 -6.23 -8.81
N ARG A 17 -9.52 -7.34 -8.57
CA ARG A 17 -9.17 -7.81 -7.22
C ARG A 17 -8.29 -6.78 -6.48
N ILE A 18 -7.30 -6.22 -7.16
CA ILE A 18 -6.39 -5.20 -6.62
C ILE A 18 -7.14 -3.90 -6.30
N ILE A 19 -8.02 -3.44 -7.19
CA ILE A 19 -8.89 -2.26 -6.93
C ILE A 19 -9.75 -2.49 -5.69
N GLN A 20 -10.40 -3.66 -5.55
CA GLN A 20 -11.21 -3.99 -4.37
C GLN A 20 -10.39 -4.01 -3.07
N THR A 21 -9.20 -4.61 -3.08
CA THR A 21 -8.30 -4.61 -1.90
C THR A 21 -7.93 -3.20 -1.46
N LEU A 22 -7.67 -2.31 -2.42
CA LEU A 22 -7.34 -0.91 -2.15
C LEU A 22 -8.54 -0.12 -1.64
N HIS A 23 -9.72 -0.25 -2.25
CA HIS A 23 -10.97 0.36 -1.77
C HIS A 23 -11.38 -0.15 -0.38
N ASN A 24 -11.06 -1.40 -0.03
CA ASN A 24 -11.32 -1.94 1.31
C ASN A 24 -10.37 -1.37 2.38
N LEU A 25 -9.20 -0.84 1.98
CA LEU A 25 -8.28 -0.15 2.88
C LEU A 25 -8.59 1.36 2.96
N ASP A 26 -8.93 1.99 1.85
CA ASP A 26 -9.32 3.40 1.75
C ASP A 26 -10.46 3.52 0.73
N ALA A 27 -11.70 3.65 1.22
CA ALA A 27 -12.89 3.70 0.36
C ALA A 27 -12.99 4.98 -0.48
N GLY A 28 -12.20 6.01 -0.17
CA GLY A 28 -12.06 7.23 -0.96
C GLY A 28 -10.91 7.18 -1.97
N ALA A 29 -10.13 6.09 -2.01
CA ALA A 29 -9.01 5.91 -2.92
C ALA A 29 -9.49 5.88 -4.38
N ARG A 30 -8.88 6.70 -5.23
CA ARG A 30 -9.04 6.58 -6.68
C ARG A 30 -7.97 5.65 -7.24
N VAL A 31 -8.38 4.51 -7.79
CA VAL A 31 -7.47 3.51 -8.36
C VAL A 31 -7.67 3.44 -9.88
N GLU A 32 -6.61 3.71 -10.62
CA GLU A 32 -6.56 3.54 -12.08
C GLU A 32 -5.56 2.42 -12.40
N VAL A 33 -5.99 1.41 -13.15
CA VAL A 33 -5.15 0.26 -13.52
C VAL A 33 -4.85 0.30 -15.00
N ASP A 34 -3.56 0.34 -15.35
CA ASP A 34 -3.07 0.27 -16.71
C ASP A 34 -2.49 -1.13 -16.98
N LEU A 35 -3.29 -1.96 -17.64
CA LEU A 35 -2.90 -3.32 -18.07
C LEU A 35 -1.72 -3.36 -19.07
N PRO A 36 -1.62 -2.47 -20.09
CA PRO A 36 -0.50 -2.56 -21.05
C PRO A 36 0.86 -2.23 -20.43
N ASN A 37 0.94 -1.27 -19.50
CA ASN A 37 2.18 -0.96 -18.77
C ASN A 37 2.34 -1.74 -17.46
N LYS A 38 1.30 -2.48 -17.03
CA LYS A 38 1.22 -3.21 -15.75
C LYS A 38 1.42 -2.29 -14.53
N THR A 39 1.04 -1.03 -14.66
CA THR A 39 1.09 -0.01 -13.61
C THR A 39 -0.29 0.23 -13.02
N VAL A 40 -0.31 0.60 -11.74
CA VAL A 40 -1.51 0.97 -11.00
C VAL A 40 -1.23 2.31 -10.34
N ARG A 41 -2.05 3.30 -10.68
CA ARG A 41 -2.02 4.64 -10.11
C ARG A 41 -3.06 4.69 -9.01
N VAL A 42 -2.61 4.99 -7.80
CA VAL A 42 -3.42 5.06 -6.59
C VAL A 42 -3.36 6.48 -6.05
N GLU A 43 -4.53 7.10 -5.93
CA GLU A 43 -4.71 8.38 -5.25
C GLU A 43 -5.49 8.14 -3.97
N SER A 44 -4.75 7.85 -2.90
CA SER A 44 -5.25 7.68 -1.54
C SER A 44 -4.67 8.76 -0.64
N SER A 45 -5.37 9.05 0.47
CA SER A 45 -4.79 9.85 1.57
C SER A 45 -3.79 9.03 2.40
N GLN A 46 -3.86 7.70 2.30
CA GLN A 46 -2.95 6.75 2.94
C GLN A 46 -1.51 6.74 2.37
N GLU A 47 -0.56 6.46 3.26
CA GLU A 47 0.88 6.36 2.93
C GLU A 47 1.19 5.13 2.05
N SER A 48 2.17 5.28 1.15
CA SER A 48 2.64 4.22 0.25
C SER A 48 3.17 2.97 0.96
N ALA A 49 3.45 3.02 2.27
CA ALA A 49 3.79 1.84 3.06
C ALA A 49 2.55 1.01 3.45
N ALA A 50 1.45 1.67 3.83
CA ALA A 50 0.19 0.99 4.16
C ALA A 50 -0.43 0.31 2.93
N VAL A 51 -0.43 1.02 1.79
CA VAL A 51 -0.86 0.49 0.48
C VAL A 51 -0.03 -0.74 0.07
N ASP A 52 1.29 -0.66 0.21
CA ASP A 52 2.22 -1.77 -0.08
C ASP A 52 2.02 -2.99 0.83
N ALA A 53 1.80 -2.77 2.13
CA ALA A 53 1.55 -3.84 3.08
C ALA A 53 0.23 -4.59 2.77
N ALA A 54 -0.84 -3.87 2.43
CA ALA A 54 -2.13 -4.48 2.07
C ALA A 54 -2.07 -5.24 0.74
N LEU A 55 -1.40 -4.68 -0.27
CA LEU A 55 -1.18 -5.35 -1.56
C LEU A 55 -0.34 -6.63 -1.39
N LYS A 56 0.73 -6.59 -0.59
CA LYS A 56 1.52 -7.78 -0.22
C LYS A 56 0.69 -8.80 0.57
N GLY A 57 -0.12 -8.36 1.53
CA GLY A 57 -1.03 -9.22 2.29
C GLY A 57 -2.07 -9.93 1.42
N ALA A 58 -2.49 -9.30 0.31
CA ALA A 58 -3.36 -9.89 -0.69
C ALA A 58 -2.62 -10.76 -1.74
N GLY A 59 -1.29 -10.93 -1.64
CA GLY A 59 -0.48 -11.73 -2.56
C GLY A 59 0.00 -11.00 -3.82
N TYR A 60 -0.16 -9.67 -3.89
CA TYR A 60 0.22 -8.84 -5.04
C TYR A 60 1.35 -7.87 -4.67
N PRO A 61 2.62 -8.30 -4.65
CA PRO A 61 3.74 -7.43 -4.27
C PRO A 61 3.91 -6.27 -5.27
N PRO A 62 3.76 -5.00 -4.85
CA PRO A 62 3.93 -3.86 -5.74
C PRO A 62 5.38 -3.38 -5.75
N VAL A 63 5.84 -2.93 -6.92
CA VAL A 63 7.12 -2.25 -7.09
C VAL A 63 6.86 -0.75 -7.13
N LYS A 64 7.32 -0.02 -6.10
CA LYS A 64 7.13 1.43 -5.99
C LYS A 64 8.16 2.14 -6.87
N VAL A 65 7.71 2.89 -7.86
CA VAL A 65 8.61 3.62 -8.78
C VAL A 65 9.01 5.02 -8.28
N GLN A 66 8.42 5.48 -7.17
CA GLN A 66 8.50 6.86 -6.70
C GLN A 66 8.46 6.97 -5.16
N SER A 67 9.58 6.64 -4.52
CA SER A 67 9.67 6.55 -3.05
C SER A 67 10.72 7.51 -2.45
N ILE A 68 10.34 8.77 -2.20
CA ILE A 68 11.13 9.71 -1.35
C ILE A 68 10.31 10.54 -0.34
N VAL A 69 9.01 10.27 -0.13
CA VAL A 69 8.19 11.00 0.88
C VAL A 69 8.03 10.23 2.20
N LYS A 70 8.96 10.56 3.11
CA LYS A 70 8.96 10.53 4.59
C LYS A 70 7.95 9.62 5.34
N PRO A 71 8.42 8.69 6.20
CA PRO A 71 7.54 7.85 7.02
C PRO A 71 6.87 8.66 8.14
N ALA A 72 5.54 8.60 8.21
CA ALA A 72 4.75 9.30 9.21
C ALA A 72 3.86 8.34 10.01
N SER A 73 4.41 7.90 11.15
CA SER A 73 3.66 7.42 12.33
C SER A 73 3.17 5.97 12.33
N ALA A 74 4.11 5.04 12.54
CA ALA A 74 3.87 3.92 13.47
C ALA A 74 3.88 4.47 14.92
N GLY A 75 2.88 5.29 15.25
CA GLY A 75 2.74 5.94 16.54
C GLY A 75 2.12 5.02 17.59
N ALA A 76 2.93 4.14 18.18
CA ALA A 76 2.55 3.33 19.34
C ALA A 76 3.58 3.48 20.46
N GLY A 77 3.51 4.58 21.20
CA GLY A 77 4.26 4.77 22.44
C GLY A 77 3.34 4.74 23.65
N THR A 78 3.77 4.14 24.76
CA THR A 78 3.56 4.72 26.11
C THR A 78 4.41 4.05 27.21
N ARG A 79 5.09 4.89 28.01
CA ARG A 79 5.56 4.71 29.40
C ARG A 79 6.57 3.59 29.78
N ARG A 80 7.83 3.97 29.60
CA ARG A 80 8.91 3.94 30.62
C ARG A 80 8.45 3.99 32.09
N SER A 81 8.72 2.96 32.89
CA SER A 81 9.13 3.02 34.31
C SER A 81 9.43 1.60 34.85
N GLY A 82 10.41 1.43 35.75
CA GLY A 82 10.63 0.16 36.46
C GLY A 82 12.07 -0.37 36.44
N CYS A 83 12.99 0.31 37.13
CA CYS A 83 14.32 -0.24 37.41
C CYS A 83 14.24 -1.14 38.66
N CYS A 84 14.08 -2.45 38.44
CA CYS A 84 14.07 -3.57 39.38
C CYS A 84 14.45 -4.82 38.56
N CYS A 85 15.28 -5.79 38.96
CA CYS A 85 16.16 -6.03 40.12
C CYS A 85 17.38 -6.86 39.60
N GLY A 86 18.43 -7.18 40.35
CA GLY A 86 18.75 -7.02 41.77
C GLY A 86 19.70 -8.14 42.17
#